data_AF-A0A369QQC3-F1
#
_entry.id   AF-A0A369QQC3-F1
#
_cell.length_a   1.000
_cell.length_b   1.000
_cell.length_c   1.000
_cell.angle_alpha   90.00
_cell.angle_beta   90.00
_cell.angle_gamma   90.00
#
_symmetry.space_group_name_H-M   'P 1'
#
loop_
_entity.id
_entity.type
_entity.pdbx_description
1 polymer ?
#
loop_
_entity_poly.entity_id
_entity_poly.type
_entity_poly.pdbx_seq_one_letter_code
_entity_poly.pdbx_strand_id
1 'polypeptide(L)'
;MKNLIFILLIAFSLFLALFFYRKYALAENELTLANQRILDRDRIIYNNQKQLDALKTEKAGKPTTSVVGSGITGLGTLSPDELTSLREKGITNPDVTLREDLISKQDILLPTGSFGGTMAIREVRIVNDRYALAYYEDGHNGGHLLLRFTIEPDKRINWKVLDRYQ
;
A
#
# COMPACT_ATOMS: atom_id res chain seq x y z
N MET A 1 64.67 -16.03 -25.63
CA MET A 1 63.74 -15.01 -25.07
C MET A 1 62.70 -14.50 -26.06
N LYS A 2 63.04 -14.23 -27.34
CA LYS A 2 62.08 -13.74 -28.35
C LYS A 2 60.82 -14.63 -28.55
N ASN A 3 60.98 -15.95 -28.59
CA ASN A 3 59.84 -16.87 -28.81
C ASN A 3 58.87 -16.92 -27.62
N LEU A 4 59.37 -16.66 -26.40
CA LEU A 4 58.55 -16.66 -25.18
C LEU A 4 57.59 -15.46 -25.15
N ILE A 5 58.07 -14.29 -25.56
CA ILE A 5 57.26 -13.06 -25.67
C ILE A 5 56.14 -13.27 -26.70
N PHE A 6 56.44 -13.92 -27.83
CA PHE A 6 55.45 -14.19 -28.87
C PHE A 6 54.34 -15.15 -28.39
N ILE A 7 54.70 -16.22 -27.67
CA ILE A 7 53.73 -17.15 -27.07
C ILE A 7 52.84 -16.45 -26.04
N LEU A 8 53.41 -15.57 -25.22
CA LEU A 8 52.67 -14.84 -24.19
C LEU A 8 51.66 -13.87 -24.82
N LEU A 9 52.03 -13.23 -25.93
CA LEU A 9 51.15 -12.33 -26.69
C LEU A 9 49.96 -13.09 -27.32
N ILE A 10 50.21 -14.29 -27.87
CA ILE A 10 49.15 -15.17 -28.38
C ILE A 10 48.23 -15.64 -27.25
N ALA A 11 48.79 -16.08 -26.12
CA ALA A 11 48.00 -16.53 -24.98
C ALA A 11 47.14 -15.39 -24.40
N PHE A 12 47.67 -14.18 -24.33
CA PHE A 12 46.92 -12.99 -23.91
C PHE A 12 45.80 -12.64 -24.88
N SER A 13 46.06 -12.69 -26.19
CA SER A 13 45.04 -12.48 -27.22
C SER A 13 43.91 -13.52 -27.12
N LEU A 14 44.26 -14.79 -26.93
CA LEU A 14 43.28 -15.87 -26.77
C LEU A 14 42.45 -15.71 -25.49
N PHE A 15 43.08 -15.29 -24.40
CA PHE A 15 42.40 -14.99 -23.14
C PHE A 15 41.41 -13.83 -23.30
N LEU A 16 41.80 -12.74 -23.99
CA LEU A 16 40.90 -11.63 -24.29
C LEU A 16 39.70 -12.08 -25.11
N ALA A 17 39.92 -12.89 -26.16
CA ALA A 17 38.83 -13.41 -26.98
C ALA A 17 37.81 -14.22 -26.16
N LEU A 18 38.31 -15.12 -25.29
CA LEU A 18 37.47 -15.90 -24.37
C LEU A 18 36.73 -15.01 -23.37
N PHE A 19 37.40 -13.99 -22.81
CA PHE A 19 36.81 -13.05 -21.87
C PHE A 19 35.68 -12.24 -22.51
N PHE A 20 35.92 -11.66 -23.70
CA PHE A 20 34.91 -10.90 -24.42
C PHE A 20 33.74 -11.77 -24.88
N TYR A 21 34.00 -12.99 -25.34
CA TYR A 21 32.95 -13.95 -25.69
C TYR A 21 32.02 -14.24 -24.50
N ARG A 22 32.59 -14.49 -23.31
CA ARG A 22 31.81 -14.71 -22.09
C ARG A 22 31.00 -13.49 -21.69
N LYS A 23 31.57 -12.29 -21.79
CA LYS A 23 30.86 -11.04 -21.50
C LYS A 23 29.70 -10.80 -22.47
N TYR A 24 29.90 -11.07 -23.75
CA TYR A 24 28.85 -10.95 -24.77
C TYR A 24 27.70 -11.93 -24.52
N ALA A 25 28.01 -13.21 -24.26
CA ALA A 25 26.99 -14.22 -23.98
C ALA A 25 26.16 -13.90 -22.72
N LEU A 26 26.76 -13.31 -21.68
CA LEU A 26 26.03 -12.85 -20.51
C LEU A 26 25.06 -11.70 -20.84
N ALA A 27 25.49 -10.74 -21.66
CA ALA A 27 24.66 -9.61 -22.07
C ALA A 27 23.43 -10.03 -22.89
N GLU A 28 23.57 -11.01 -23.79
CA GLU A 28 22.43 -11.55 -24.56
C GLU A 28 21.40 -12.25 -23.67
N ASN A 29 21.85 -13.00 -22.66
CA ASN A 29 20.96 -13.65 -21.70
C ASN A 29 20.17 -12.61 -20.88
N GLU A 30 20.83 -11.54 -20.42
CA GLU A 30 20.17 -10.45 -19.71
C GLU A 30 19.14 -9.72 -20.59
N LEU A 31 19.47 -9.46 -21.86
CA LEU A 31 18.56 -8.84 -22.82
C LEU A 31 17.31 -9.70 -23.04
N THR A 32 17.50 -11.01 -23.18
CA THR A 32 16.39 -11.96 -23.38
C THR A 32 15.46 -11.99 -22.17
N LEU A 33 16.02 -12.02 -20.97
CA LEU A 33 15.25 -11.96 -19.73
C LEU A 33 14.51 -10.62 -19.57
N ALA A 34 15.13 -9.50 -19.95
CA ALA A 34 14.49 -8.19 -19.93
C ALA A 34 13.29 -8.14 -20.88
N ASN A 35 13.43 -8.67 -22.10
CA ASN A 35 12.35 -8.76 -23.07
C ASN A 35 11.20 -9.63 -22.58
N GLN A 36 11.48 -10.78 -21.98
CA GLN A 36 10.45 -11.64 -21.38
C GLN A 36 9.68 -10.91 -20.27
N ARG A 37 10.38 -10.16 -19.39
CA ARG A 37 9.74 -9.38 -18.32
C ARG A 37 8.83 -8.27 -18.86
N ILE A 38 9.18 -7.66 -19.99
CA ILE A 38 8.34 -6.64 -20.62
C ILE A 38 7.05 -7.28 -21.14
N LEU A 39 7.15 -8.41 -21.84
CA LEU A 39 5.98 -9.15 -22.34
C LEU A 39 5.04 -9.60 -21.22
N ASP A 40 5.60 -10.08 -20.11
CA ASP A 40 4.82 -10.47 -18.93
C ASP A 40 4.10 -9.27 -18.30
N ARG A 41 4.77 -8.11 -18.22
CA ARG A 41 4.16 -6.87 -17.73
C ARG A 41 3.02 -6.40 -18.63
N ASP A 42 3.20 -6.43 -19.95
CA ASP A 42 2.16 -6.04 -20.90
C ASP A 42 0.93 -6.92 -20.78
N ARG A 43 1.12 -8.23 -20.57
CA ARG A 43 0.00 -9.16 -20.32
C ARG A 43 -0.76 -8.82 -19.03
N ILE A 44 -0.04 -8.48 -17.95
CA ILE A 44 -0.65 -8.08 -16.68
C ILE A 44 -1.44 -6.77 -16.87
N ILE A 45 -0.85 -5.78 -17.53
CA ILE A 45 -1.50 -4.49 -17.81
C ILE A 45 -2.77 -4.71 -18.63
N TYR A 46 -2.71 -5.52 -19.69
CA TYR A 46 -3.86 -5.85 -20.51
C TYR A 46 -4.99 -6.51 -19.71
N ASN A 47 -4.67 -7.48 -18.85
CA ASN A 47 -5.66 -8.15 -18.02
C ASN A 47 -6.30 -7.18 -17.01
N ASN A 48 -5.50 -6.34 -16.36
CA ASN A 48 -6.02 -5.33 -15.42
C ASN A 48 -6.90 -4.31 -16.12
N GLN A 49 -6.53 -3.86 -17.32
CA GLN A 49 -7.33 -2.95 -18.13
C GLN A 49 -8.66 -3.59 -18.52
N LYS A 50 -8.65 -4.86 -18.94
CA LYS A 50 -9.88 -5.60 -19.24
C LYS A 50 -10.81 -5.72 -18.04
N GLN A 51 -10.26 -5.94 -16.83
CA GLN A 51 -11.05 -5.93 -15.59
C GLN A 51 -11.64 -4.54 -15.31
N LEU A 52 -10.85 -3.48 -15.49
CA LEU A 52 -11.31 -2.09 -15.35
C LEU A 52 -12.44 -1.76 -16.33
N ASP A 53 -12.34 -2.20 -17.57
CA ASP A 53 -13.36 -1.96 -18.59
C ASP A 53 -14.64 -2.76 -18.30
N ALA A 54 -14.52 -4.03 -17.87
CA ALA A 54 -15.67 -4.81 -17.41
C ALA A 54 -16.40 -4.14 -16.24
N LEU A 55 -15.66 -3.63 -15.25
CA LEU A 55 -16.21 -2.88 -14.11
C LEU A 55 -16.91 -1.59 -14.56
N LYS A 56 -16.37 -0.89 -15.56
CA LYS A 56 -16.99 0.32 -16.13
C LYS A 56 -18.25 -0.02 -16.92
N THR A 57 -18.25 -1.09 -17.71
CA THR A 57 -19.43 -1.52 -18.48
C THR A 57 -20.56 -1.99 -17.57
N GLU A 58 -20.27 -2.68 -16.47
CA GLU A 58 -21.27 -2.99 -15.44
C GLU A 58 -21.91 -1.73 -14.84
N LYS A 59 -21.11 -0.66 -14.62
CA LYS A 59 -21.62 0.63 -14.14
C LYS A 59 -22.38 1.44 -15.21
N ALA A 60 -22.09 1.24 -16.50
CA ALA A 60 -22.70 1.98 -17.60
C ALA A 60 -24.04 1.40 -18.10
N GLY A 61 -24.40 0.17 -17.71
CA GLY A 61 -25.59 -0.53 -18.18
C GLY A 61 -26.90 -0.28 -17.42
N LYS A 62 -26.90 0.54 -16.35
CA LYS A 62 -28.12 0.87 -15.58
C LYS A 62 -28.40 2.37 -15.67
N PRO A 63 -29.52 2.81 -16.29
CA PRO A 63 -29.99 4.18 -16.14
C PRO A 63 -30.43 4.32 -14.69
N THR A 64 -29.54 4.81 -13.83
CA THR A 64 -29.85 4.98 -12.41
C THR A 64 -30.43 6.36 -12.24
N THR A 65 -31.76 6.41 -12.35
CA THR A 65 -32.60 7.39 -11.68
C THR A 65 -32.06 7.65 -10.28
N SER A 66 -31.86 8.92 -9.94
CA SER A 66 -31.55 9.38 -8.60
C SER A 66 -32.54 8.81 -7.58
N VAL A 67 -32.16 7.71 -6.91
CA VAL A 67 -32.84 7.20 -5.72
C VAL A 67 -31.75 6.74 -4.75
N VAL A 68 -31.58 7.54 -3.70
CA VAL A 68 -31.22 7.16 -2.33
C VAL A 68 -30.81 5.68 -2.19
N GLY A 69 -29.50 5.45 -2.18
CA GLY A 69 -28.90 4.12 -2.03
C GLY A 69 -27.45 4.20 -1.59
N SER A 70 -27.16 5.10 -0.65
CA SER A 70 -25.97 4.99 0.18
C SER A 70 -26.15 3.74 1.03
N GLY A 71 -25.45 2.67 0.68
CA GLY A 71 -25.63 1.38 1.32
C GLY A 71 -24.40 0.53 1.13
N ILE A 72 -23.51 0.59 2.12
CA ILE A 72 -22.58 -0.46 2.56
C ILE A 72 -21.43 -0.93 1.65
N THR A 73 -21.40 -0.62 0.35
CA THR A 73 -20.34 -1.16 -0.55
C THR A 73 -18.94 -0.53 -0.37
N GLY A 74 -18.76 0.39 0.58
CA GLY A 74 -17.50 1.14 0.79
C GLY A 74 -17.07 1.30 2.25
N LEU A 75 -17.58 0.48 3.17
CA LEU A 75 -17.15 0.54 4.58
C LEU A 75 -15.64 0.30 4.68
N GLY A 76 -14.90 1.32 5.12
CA GLY A 76 -13.44 1.26 5.25
C GLY A 76 -12.66 1.90 4.09
N THR A 77 -13.33 2.49 3.10
CA THR A 77 -12.72 3.33 2.06
C THR A 77 -13.47 4.65 1.98
N LEU A 78 -12.78 5.77 2.24
CA LEU A 78 -13.39 7.10 2.16
C LEU A 78 -13.92 7.36 0.75
N SER A 79 -15.21 7.70 0.65
CA SER A 79 -15.80 8.15 -0.60
C SER A 79 -15.24 9.51 -1.04
N PRO A 80 -15.35 9.89 -2.33
CA PRO A 80 -14.88 11.18 -2.81
C PRO A 80 -15.50 12.37 -2.06
N ASP A 81 -16.77 12.27 -1.68
CA ASP A 81 -17.49 13.33 -0.96
C ASP A 81 -16.98 13.46 0.49
N GLU A 82 -16.72 12.34 1.16
CA GLU A 82 -16.13 12.32 2.50
C GLU A 82 -14.69 12.86 2.48
N LEU A 83 -13.90 12.48 1.48
CA LEU A 83 -12.54 12.98 1.30
C LEU A 83 -12.52 14.50 1.08
N THR A 84 -13.48 15.02 0.29
CA THR A 84 -13.64 16.46 0.08
C THR A 84 -14.03 17.16 1.38
N SER A 85 -15.00 16.61 2.12
CA SER A 85 -15.44 17.14 3.42
C SER A 85 -14.30 17.19 4.45
N LEU A 86 -13.41 16.20 4.46
CA LEU A 86 -12.25 16.15 5.34
C LEU A 86 -11.15 17.13 4.92
N ARG A 87 -10.97 17.36 3.62
CA ARG A 87 -10.04 18.37 3.08
C ARG A 87 -10.50 19.79 3.36
N GLU A 88 -11.81 20.07 3.27
CA GLU A 88 -12.41 21.36 3.65
C GLU A 88 -12.18 21.66 5.15
N LYS A 89 -12.15 20.63 5.99
CA LYS A 89 -11.76 20.73 7.41
C LYS A 89 -10.25 20.90 7.63
N GLY A 90 -9.46 21.02 6.56
CA GLY A 90 -8.03 21.33 6.61
C GLY A 90 -7.10 20.12 6.70
N ILE A 91 -7.60 18.89 6.43
CA ILE A 91 -6.78 17.67 6.41
C ILE A 91 -6.41 17.30 4.97
N THR A 92 -5.12 17.45 4.62
CA THR A 92 -4.62 17.22 3.25
C THR A 92 -4.63 15.73 2.86
N ASN A 93 -4.29 14.85 3.81
CA ASN A 93 -4.26 13.40 3.61
C ASN A 93 -4.99 12.69 4.77
N PRO A 94 -6.33 12.55 4.69
CA PRO A 94 -7.13 12.11 5.82
C PRO A 94 -6.78 10.73 6.36
N ASP A 95 -6.50 9.76 5.49
CA ASP A 95 -6.17 8.40 5.93
C ASP A 95 -4.88 8.36 6.75
N VAL A 96 -3.84 9.05 6.30
CA VAL A 96 -2.55 9.09 6.99
C VAL A 96 -2.63 9.94 8.26
N THR A 97 -3.19 11.15 8.17
CA THR A 97 -3.25 12.08 9.29
C THR A 97 -4.11 11.54 10.44
N LEU A 98 -5.29 10.97 10.15
CA LEU A 98 -6.14 10.39 11.19
C LEU A 98 -5.50 9.17 11.84
N ARG A 99 -4.81 8.33 11.05
CA ARG A 99 -4.11 7.15 11.56
C ARG A 99 -2.96 7.53 12.48
N GLU A 100 -2.08 8.43 12.04
CA GLU A 100 -0.92 8.87 12.83
C GLU A 100 -1.36 9.56 14.12
N ASP A 101 -2.38 10.42 14.05
CA ASP A 101 -2.92 11.10 15.22
C ASP A 101 -3.54 10.10 16.22
N LEU A 102 -4.27 9.10 15.74
CA LEU A 102 -4.84 8.06 16.61
C LEU A 102 -3.74 7.23 17.30
N ILE A 103 -2.73 6.79 16.56
CA ILE A 103 -1.59 6.02 17.10
C ILE A 103 -0.84 6.86 18.15
N SER A 104 -0.66 8.15 17.91
CA SER A 104 0.02 9.05 18.86
C SER A 104 -0.72 9.17 20.21
N LYS A 105 -2.02 8.89 20.23
CA LYS A 105 -2.89 8.95 21.42
C LYS A 105 -3.20 7.57 22.01
N GLN A 106 -2.57 6.50 21.51
CA GLN A 106 -2.88 5.14 21.94
C GLN A 106 -2.72 4.93 23.44
N ASP A 107 -1.74 5.59 24.07
CA ASP A 107 -1.47 5.45 25.52
C ASP A 107 -2.65 5.93 26.40
N ILE A 108 -3.48 6.84 25.87
CA ILE A 108 -4.66 7.38 26.56
C ILE A 108 -5.90 6.55 26.22
N LEU A 109 -5.94 5.94 25.03
CA LEU A 109 -7.13 5.27 24.50
C LEU A 109 -7.16 3.77 24.84
N LEU A 110 -6.00 3.13 24.93
CA LEU A 110 -5.88 1.69 25.17
C LEU A 110 -5.99 1.34 26.65
N PRO A 111 -6.55 0.17 26.98
CA PRO A 111 -6.48 -0.38 28.33
C PRO A 111 -5.04 -0.81 28.67
N THR A 112 -4.76 -1.01 29.96
CA THR A 112 -3.49 -1.55 30.41
C THR A 112 -3.33 -3.01 29.95
N GLY A 113 -2.16 -3.38 29.45
CA GLY A 113 -1.89 -4.75 28.99
C GLY A 113 -1.75 -5.74 30.15
N SER A 114 -1.87 -7.02 29.82
CA SER A 114 -1.78 -8.10 30.81
C SER A 114 -0.35 -8.58 30.99
N PHE A 115 0.02 -8.98 32.22
CA PHE A 115 1.30 -9.63 32.55
C PHE A 115 2.56 -8.92 32.02
N GLY A 116 2.55 -7.59 31.95
CA GLY A 116 3.69 -6.79 31.48
C GLY A 116 3.76 -6.60 29.96
N GLY A 117 2.76 -7.05 29.20
CA GLY A 117 2.58 -6.69 27.79
C GLY A 117 2.15 -5.22 27.64
N THR A 118 2.64 -4.56 26.58
CA THR A 118 2.21 -3.20 26.22
C THR A 118 1.17 -3.29 25.12
N MET A 119 -0.05 -2.83 25.41
CA MET A 119 -1.11 -2.70 24.40
C MET A 119 -0.69 -1.70 23.33
N ALA A 120 -0.79 -2.08 22.06
CA ALA A 120 -0.48 -1.21 20.93
C ALA A 120 -1.56 -1.33 19.85
N ILE A 121 -1.86 -0.21 19.18
CA ILE A 121 -2.70 -0.22 17.98
C ILE A 121 -1.88 -0.81 16.83
N ARG A 122 -2.41 -1.82 16.16
CA ARG A 122 -1.76 -2.48 15.01
C ARG A 122 -2.36 -2.05 13.68
N GLU A 123 -3.68 -1.99 13.63
CA GLU A 123 -4.42 -1.61 12.43
C GLU A 123 -5.41 -0.49 12.76
N VAL A 124 -5.52 0.46 11.84
CA VAL A 124 -6.51 1.53 11.87
C VAL A 124 -7.20 1.56 10.53
N ARG A 125 -8.54 1.56 10.56
CA ARG A 125 -9.40 1.67 9.40
C ARG A 125 -10.36 2.83 9.60
N ILE A 126 -10.26 3.84 8.74
CA ILE A 126 -11.22 4.94 8.73
C ILE A 126 -12.48 4.44 8.04
N VAL A 127 -13.60 4.46 8.77
CA VAL A 127 -14.86 3.90 8.29
C VAL A 127 -15.59 4.91 7.41
N ASN A 128 -15.58 6.18 7.83
CA ASN A 128 -16.17 7.33 7.12
C ASN A 128 -15.64 8.66 7.70
N ASP A 129 -16.30 9.78 7.39
CA ASP A 129 -15.96 11.14 7.85
C ASP A 129 -16.10 11.38 9.37
N ARG A 130 -16.57 10.39 10.14
CA ARG A 130 -16.85 10.51 11.59
C ARG A 130 -16.34 9.37 12.43
N TYR A 131 -16.14 8.17 11.87
CA TYR A 131 -15.82 6.97 12.63
C TYR A 131 -14.56 6.28 12.13
N ALA A 132 -13.84 5.67 13.07
CA ALA A 132 -12.71 4.79 12.79
C ALA A 132 -12.84 3.51 13.61
N LEU A 133 -12.29 2.42 13.07
CA LEU A 133 -12.11 1.16 13.75
C LEU A 133 -10.61 0.93 13.93
N ALA A 134 -10.19 0.54 15.13
CA ALA A 134 -8.79 0.21 15.41
C ALA A 134 -8.67 -1.15 16.07
N TYR A 135 -7.74 -1.98 15.59
CA TYR A 135 -7.36 -3.23 16.25
C TYR A 135 -6.15 -2.98 17.14
N TYR A 136 -6.21 -3.48 18.37
CA TYR A 136 -5.14 -3.37 19.36
C TYR A 136 -4.83 -4.72 20.00
N GLU A 137 -3.58 -4.91 20.40
CA GLU A 137 -3.11 -6.12 21.08
C GLU A 137 -1.85 -5.86 21.91
N ASP A 138 -1.60 -6.72 22.90
CA ASP A 138 -0.35 -6.80 23.67
C ASP A 138 0.50 -8.05 23.32
N GLY A 139 0.07 -8.81 22.30
CA GLY A 139 0.67 -10.07 21.88
C GLY A 139 0.03 -11.32 22.50
N HIS A 140 -0.83 -11.17 23.51
CA HIS A 140 -1.62 -12.27 24.09
C HIS A 140 -3.11 -11.98 24.03
N ASN A 141 -3.49 -10.76 24.40
CA ASN A 141 -4.85 -10.26 24.38
C ASN A 141 -4.97 -9.15 23.35
N GLY A 142 -6.10 -9.14 22.64
CA GLY A 142 -6.42 -8.09 21.69
C GLY A 142 -7.89 -7.75 21.69
N GLY A 143 -8.25 -6.78 20.85
CA GLY A 143 -9.62 -6.34 20.67
C GLY A 143 -9.72 -5.22 19.65
N HIS A 144 -10.94 -4.74 19.49
CA HIS A 144 -11.30 -3.69 18.57
C HIS A 144 -11.86 -2.48 19.33
N LEU A 145 -11.47 -1.29 18.88
CA LEU A 145 -12.04 -0.03 19.31
C LEU A 145 -12.89 0.55 18.19
N LEU A 146 -14.15 0.83 18.48
CA LEU A 146 -14.96 1.71 17.64
C LEU A 146 -14.83 3.13 18.17
N LEU A 147 -14.29 4.03 17.35
CA LEU A 147 -14.05 5.43 17.72
C LEU A 147 -14.86 6.37 16.84
N ARG A 148 -15.32 7.47 17.45
CA ARG A 148 -15.77 8.66 16.73
C ARG A 148 -14.69 9.73 16.80
N PHE A 149 -14.45 10.43 15.71
CA PHE A 149 -13.57 11.59 15.67
C PHE A 149 -14.29 12.86 15.27
N THR A 150 -13.77 13.99 15.75
CA THR A 150 -14.17 15.34 15.37
C THR A 150 -12.92 16.15 15.08
N ILE A 151 -12.98 17.01 14.06
CA ILE A 151 -11.90 17.92 13.69
C ILE A 151 -12.32 19.32 14.12
N GLU A 152 -11.57 19.92 15.04
CA GLU A 152 -11.80 21.27 15.53
C GLU A 152 -11.35 22.33 14.51
N PRO A 153 -11.80 23.59 14.61
CA PRO A 153 -11.38 24.67 13.70
C PRO A 153 -9.87 24.91 13.65
N ASP A 154 -9.16 24.57 14.71
CA ASP A 154 -7.69 24.64 14.82
C ASP A 154 -6.97 23.38 14.30
N LYS A 155 -7.70 22.48 13.61
CA LYS A 155 -7.25 21.20 13.06
C LYS A 155 -6.87 20.14 14.08
N ARG A 156 -7.18 20.33 15.38
CA ARG A 156 -7.03 19.26 16.37
C ARG A 156 -8.06 18.17 16.15
N ILE A 157 -7.62 16.91 16.23
CA ILE A 157 -8.47 15.74 16.12
C ILE A 157 -8.79 15.24 17.54
N ASN A 158 -10.08 15.22 17.86
CA ASN A 158 -10.61 14.71 19.13
C ASN A 158 -11.21 13.32 18.91
N TRP A 159 -10.76 12.34 19.71
CA TRP A 159 -11.24 10.95 19.64
C TRP A 159 -12.14 10.63 20.83
N LYS A 160 -13.26 9.98 20.55
CA LYS A 160 -14.17 9.42 21.55
C LYS A 160 -14.33 7.93 21.29
N VAL A 161 -13.95 7.11 22.26
CA VAL A 161 -14.25 5.67 22.22
C VAL A 161 -15.75 5.49 22.41
N LEU A 162 -16.38 4.80 21.46
CA LEU A 162 -17.80 4.46 21.50
C LEU A 162 -18.02 3.07 22.06
N ASP A 163 -17.16 2.12 21.66
CA ASP A 163 -17.27 0.74 22.09
C ASP A 163 -15.91 0.03 22.08
N ARG A 164 -15.80 -1.05 22.87
CA ARG A 164 -14.65 -1.95 22.96
C ARG A 164 -15.16 -3.39 22.94
N TYR A 165 -14.74 -4.16 21.95
CA TYR A 165 -15.15 -5.57 21.80
C TYR A 165 -13.97 -6.47 21.42
N GLN A 166 -14.10 -7.77 21.67
CA GLN A 166 -13.07 -8.79 21.41
C GLN A 166 -13.60 -9.85 20.45
#